data_AF-A0AAD7GJD6-F1
#
_entry.id   AF-A0AAD7GJD6-F1
#
_cell.length_a   1.000
_cell.length_b   1.000
_cell.length_c   1.000
_cell.angle_alpha   90.00
_cell.angle_beta   90.00
_cell.angle_gamma   90.00
#
_symmetry.space_group_name_H-M   'P 1'
#
loop_
_entity.id
_entity.type
_entity.pdbx_description
1 polymer ?
#
loop_
_entity_poly.entity_id
_entity_poly.type
_entity_poly.pdbx_seq_one_letter_code
_entity_poly.pdbx_strand_id
1 'polypeptide(L)'
;LKITLSSVTVIADVKTRWDSVFYMLHRLRYLQQPMIRFFVMNRDGHKFRHPLENKHWGRLELMELILQQPHMVQATMSAENTPILAGSIPTFEVFMAAWKAM
;
A
#
# COMPACT_ATOMS: atom_id res chain seq x y z
N LEU A 1 -4.97 -43.34 -10.08
CA LEU A 1 -5.42 -42.51 -8.94
C LEU A 1 -6.00 -41.21 -9.49
N LYS A 2 -7.32 -41.07 -9.47
CA LYS A 2 -8.05 -39.91 -10.01
C LYS A 2 -8.17 -38.90 -8.87
N ILE A 3 -7.31 -37.87 -8.86
CA ILE A 3 -7.36 -36.84 -7.82
C ILE A 3 -8.48 -35.87 -8.20
N THR A 4 -9.63 -36.00 -7.55
CA THR A 4 -10.70 -35.01 -7.61
C THR A 4 -10.31 -33.83 -6.71
N LEU A 5 -9.77 -32.77 -7.31
CA LEU A 5 -9.58 -31.50 -6.63
C LEU A 5 -10.98 -30.94 -6.30
N SER A 6 -11.34 -30.98 -5.01
CA SER A 6 -12.47 -30.22 -4.45
C SER A 6 -12.39 -28.78 -4.95
N SER A 7 -13.52 -28.21 -5.40
CA SER A 7 -13.61 -26.88 -5.98
C SER A 7 -13.19 -25.81 -4.97
N VAL A 8 -11.88 -25.62 -4.82
CA VAL A 8 -11.30 -24.44 -4.21
C VAL A 8 -11.69 -23.31 -5.14
N THR A 9 -12.72 -22.56 -4.76
CA THR A 9 -13.01 -21.27 -5.38
C THR A 9 -11.74 -20.44 -5.25
N VAL A 10 -11.00 -20.35 -6.35
CA VAL A 10 -9.92 -19.39 -6.50
C VAL A 10 -10.57 -18.03 -6.30
N ILE A 11 -10.36 -17.44 -5.13
CA ILE A 11 -10.69 -16.04 -4.92
C ILE A 11 -9.82 -15.31 -5.95
N ALA A 12 -10.44 -14.78 -7.00
CA ALA A 12 -9.73 -14.02 -8.02
C ALA A 12 -8.83 -13.02 -7.31
N ASP A 13 -7.57 -12.95 -7.71
CA ASP A 13 -6.59 -12.06 -7.14
C ASP A 13 -7.12 -10.63 -7.27
N VAL A 14 -7.74 -10.15 -6.19
CA VAL A 14 -8.32 -8.81 -6.19
C VAL A 14 -7.11 -7.90 -6.24
N LYS A 15 -6.97 -7.14 -7.34
CA LYS A 15 -5.91 -6.12 -7.55
C LYS A 15 -5.66 -5.21 -6.35
N THR A 16 -6.58 -5.14 -5.40
CA THR A 16 -6.44 -4.44 -4.13
C THR A 16 -6.06 -5.41 -3.00
N ARG A 17 -4.77 -5.62 -2.71
CA ARG A 17 -4.40 -6.10 -1.37
C ARG A 17 -3.39 -5.26 -0.60
N TRP A 18 -2.39 -4.61 -1.22
CA TRP A 18 -1.53 -3.64 -0.51
C TRP A 18 -1.55 -2.21 -1.10
N ASP A 19 -1.81 -2.07 -2.39
CA ASP A 19 -1.90 -0.76 -3.07
C ASP A 19 -2.94 0.17 -2.43
N SER A 20 -4.08 -0.36 -1.98
CA SER A 20 -5.12 0.46 -1.35
C SER A 20 -4.63 1.16 -0.08
N VAL A 21 -3.81 0.48 0.73
CA VAL A 21 -3.24 1.03 1.96
C VAL A 21 -2.16 2.06 1.60
N PHE A 22 -1.30 1.76 0.63
CA PHE A 22 -0.31 2.71 0.12
C PHE A 22 -0.99 3.99 -0.39
N TYR A 23 -1.97 3.89 -1.29
CA TYR A 23 -2.69 5.04 -1.81
C TYR A 23 -3.48 5.81 -0.75
N MET A 24 -4.05 5.11 0.23
CA MET A 24 -4.72 5.76 1.35
C MET A 24 -3.74 6.58 2.18
N LEU A 25 -2.57 6.02 2.53
CA LEU A 25 -1.53 6.72 3.30
C LEU A 25 -0.95 7.89 2.52
N HIS A 26 -0.62 7.68 1.24
CA HIS A 26 -0.12 8.71 0.33
C HIS A 26 -1.11 9.88 0.25
N ARG A 27 -2.40 9.58 0.04
CA ARG A 27 -3.45 10.61 -0.03
C ARG A 27 -3.66 11.30 1.32
N LEU A 28 -3.63 10.56 2.42
CA LEU A 28 -3.77 11.11 3.77
C LEU A 28 -2.64 12.11 4.07
N ARG A 29 -1.40 11.79 3.70
CA ARG A 29 -0.25 12.69 3.84
C ARG A 29 -0.34 13.91 2.92
N TYR A 30 -0.70 13.71 1.66
CA TYR A 30 -0.92 14.82 0.72
C TYR A 30 -1.95 15.82 1.27
N LEU A 31 -3.00 15.32 1.90
CA LEU A 31 -4.06 16.12 2.48
C LEU A 31 -3.74 16.66 3.89
N GLN A 32 -2.60 16.33 4.50
CA GLN A 32 -2.26 16.72 5.87
C GLN A 32 -2.37 18.24 6.08
N GLN A 33 -1.75 19.03 5.20
CA GLN A 33 -1.74 20.50 5.29
C GLN A 33 -3.14 21.12 5.10
N PRO A 34 -3.92 20.74 4.07
CA PRO A 34 -5.33 21.11 3.97
C PRO A 34 -6.17 20.72 5.18
N MET A 35 -6.00 19.50 5.70
CA MET A 35 -6.76 18.99 6.85
C MET A 35 -6.47 19.79 8.11
N ILE A 36 -5.20 20.06 8.43
CA ILE A 36 -4.81 20.89 9.58
C ILE A 36 -5.45 22.29 9.47
N ARG A 37 -5.33 22.94 8.30
CA ARG A 37 -5.94 24.26 8.08
C ARG A 37 -7.46 24.22 8.23
N PHE A 38 -8.11 23.21 7.68
CA PHE A 38 -9.54 23.01 7.79
C PHE A 38 -9.98 22.77 9.25
N PHE A 39 -9.18 22.03 10.04
CA PHE A 39 -9.45 21.82 11.47
C PHE A 39 -9.27 23.08 12.31
N VAL A 40 -8.29 23.92 12.00
CA VAL A 40 -8.10 25.21 12.69
C VAL A 40 -9.23 26.19 12.35
N MET A 41 -9.72 26.18 11.11
CA MET A 41 -10.78 27.08 10.63
C MET A 41 -12.20 26.67 11.06
N ASN A 42 -12.49 25.38 11.19
CA ASN A 42 -13.82 24.90 11.59
C ASN A 42 -13.91 24.69 13.10
N ARG A 43 -14.52 25.65 13.81
CA ARG A 43 -14.81 25.56 15.26
C ARG A 43 -15.82 24.46 15.64
N ASP A 44 -16.58 23.94 14.67
CA ASP A 44 -17.53 22.82 14.86
C ASP A 44 -16.81 21.44 14.88
N GLY A 45 -15.53 21.43 15.25
CA GLY A 45 -14.56 20.32 15.19
C GLY A 45 -14.88 19.11 16.07
N HIS A 46 -16.12 18.96 16.55
CA HIS A 46 -16.55 17.83 17.38
C HIS A 46 -16.50 16.49 16.64
N LYS A 47 -16.52 16.48 15.29
CA LYS A 47 -16.48 15.25 14.48
C LYS A 47 -15.10 14.61 14.38
N PHE A 48 -14.02 15.34 14.68
CA PHE A 48 -12.64 14.84 14.66
C PHE A 48 -11.95 15.16 15.99
N ARG A 49 -12.45 14.57 17.07
CA ARG A 49 -12.00 14.82 18.45
C ARG A 49 -10.52 14.52 18.73
N HIS A 50 -9.84 13.81 17.83
CA HIS A 50 -8.47 13.35 18.02
C HIS A 50 -7.64 13.55 16.75
N PRO A 51 -7.15 14.77 16.48
CA PRO A 51 -6.17 14.98 15.42
C PRO A 51 -4.93 14.13 15.68
N LEU A 52 -4.36 13.55 14.62
CA LEU A 52 -3.13 12.77 14.69
C LEU A 52 -1.99 13.67 15.21
N GLU A 53 -1.36 13.26 16.30
CA GLU A 53 -0.17 13.91 16.84
C GLU A 53 1.00 13.81 15.84
N ASN A 54 1.92 14.77 15.87
CA ASN A 54 3.09 14.82 14.99
C ASN A 54 3.89 13.52 14.93
N LYS A 55 4.02 12.80 16.07
CA LYS A 55 4.67 11.49 16.13
C LYS A 55 3.99 10.42 15.30
N HIS A 56 2.67 10.49 15.13
CA HIS A 56 1.91 9.53 14.33
C HIS A 56 2.09 9.81 12.84
N TRP A 57 2.22 11.07 12.43
CA TRP A 57 2.54 11.42 11.04
C TRP A 57 3.89 10.86 10.59
N GLY A 58 4.92 10.93 11.43
CA GLY A 58 6.23 10.30 11.12
C GLY A 58 6.16 8.78 10.99
N ARG A 59 5.28 8.10 11.75
CA ARG A 59 5.05 6.66 11.59
C ARG A 59 4.31 6.33 10.29
N LEU A 60 3.36 7.17 9.88
CA LEU A 60 2.64 7.01 8.62
C LEU A 60 3.57 7.23 7.41
N GLU A 61 4.50 8.17 7.51
CA GLU A 61 5.57 8.37 6.53
C GLU A 61 6.46 7.14 6.38
N LEU A 62 6.91 6.58 7.50
CA LEU A 62 7.71 5.36 7.47
C LEU A 62 6.93 4.18 6.87
N MET A 63 5.64 4.03 7.23
CA MET A 63 4.78 2.99 6.65
C MET A 63 4.58 3.17 5.14
N GLU A 64 4.40 4.40 4.67
CA GLU A 64 4.31 4.69 3.24
C GLU A 64 5.61 4.33 2.51
N LEU A 65 6.77 4.69 3.07
CA LEU A 65 8.09 4.36 2.50
C LEU A 65 8.30 2.85 2.37
N ILE A 66 7.97 2.11 3.43
CA ILE A 66 7.99 0.66 3.49
C ILE A 66 7.06 0.07 2.41
N LEU A 67 5.87 0.63 2.24
CA LEU A 67 4.88 0.15 1.26
C LEU A 67 5.16 0.59 -0.18
N GLN A 68 6.03 1.59 -0.40
CA GLN A 68 6.37 2.07 -1.74
C GLN A 68 7.10 1.00 -2.56
N GLN A 69 8.04 0.27 -1.97
CA GLN A 69 8.79 -0.79 -2.67
C GLN A 69 7.89 -1.93 -3.18
N PRO A 70 7.02 -2.56 -2.36
CA PRO A 70 6.13 -3.60 -2.83
C PRO A 70 5.07 -3.06 -3.79
N HIS A 71 4.65 -1.79 -3.64
CA HIS A 71 3.77 -1.13 -4.61
C HIS A 71 4.40 -1.06 -6.01
N MET A 72 5.66 -0.63 -6.11
CA MET A 72 6.37 -0.54 -7.40
C MET A 72 6.55 -1.92 -8.06
N VAL A 73 6.90 -2.93 -7.27
CA VAL A 73 7.04 -4.31 -7.73
C VAL A 73 5.70 -4.84 -8.24
N GLN A 74 4.63 -4.66 -7.46
CA GLN A 74 3.29 -5.08 -7.83
C GLN A 74 2.83 -4.37 -9.12
N ALA A 75 3.02 -3.06 -9.23
CA ALA A 75 2.68 -2.30 -10.43
C ALA A 75 3.43 -2.80 -11.66
N THR A 76 4.73 -3.10 -11.52
CA THR A 76 5.58 -3.63 -12.60
C THR A 76 5.09 -5.00 -13.05
N MET A 77 4.82 -5.91 -12.11
CA MET A 77 4.34 -7.26 -12.39
C MET A 77 2.89 -7.29 -12.92
N SER A 78 2.07 -6.29 -12.56
CA SER A 78 0.66 -6.19 -12.97
C SER A 78 0.47 -5.46 -14.31
N ALA A 79 1.50 -4.75 -14.80
CA ALA A 79 1.46 -4.02 -16.06
C ALA A 79 1.60 -4.94 -17.29
N GLU A 80 2.15 -6.13 -17.11
CA GLU A 80 2.36 -7.08 -18.21
C GLU A 80 1.16 -8.02 -18.38
N ASN A 81 0.62 -8.11 -19.60
CA ASN A 81 -0.45 -9.05 -19.96
C ASN A 81 0.06 -10.49 -20.16
N THR A 82 1.37 -10.73 -20.04
CA THR A 82 2.03 -12.02 -20.25
C THR A 82 2.59 -12.55 -18.94
N PRO A 83 2.33 -13.83 -18.57
CA PRO A 83 2.70 -14.37 -17.27
C PRO A 83 4.23 -14.55 -17.17
N ILE A 84 4.91 -13.61 -16.51
CA ILE A 84 6.34 -13.71 -16.21
C ILE A 84 6.55 -14.57 -14.96
N LEU A 85 6.28 -15.88 -15.07
CA LEU A 85 6.73 -16.80 -14.01
C LEU A 85 8.26 -16.73 -13.88
N ALA A 86 8.98 -16.61 -15.01
CA ALA A 86 10.43 -16.49 -15.04
C ALA A 86 10.98 -15.14 -14.51
N GLY A 87 10.23 -14.05 -14.63
CA GLY A 87 10.65 -12.70 -14.20
C GLY A 87 10.36 -12.41 -12.72
N SER A 88 9.43 -13.15 -12.12
CA SER A 88 9.04 -12.99 -10.72
C SER A 88 10.22 -13.11 -9.74
N ILE A 89 11.08 -14.12 -9.90
CA ILE A 89 12.22 -14.37 -9.01
C ILE A 89 13.23 -13.21 -9.06
N PRO A 90 13.74 -12.78 -10.24
CA PRO A 90 14.60 -11.60 -10.32
C PRO A 90 13.97 -10.33 -9.74
N THR A 91 12.67 -10.10 -9.99
CA THR A 91 11.97 -8.93 -9.43
C THR A 91 11.91 -8.99 -7.90
N PHE A 92 11.67 -10.17 -7.32
CA PHE A 92 11.71 -10.36 -5.87
C PHE A 92 13.13 -10.21 -5.28
N GLU A 93 14.17 -10.65 -5.98
CA GLU A 93 15.56 -10.48 -5.52
C GLU A 93 15.95 -9.00 -5.47
N VAL A 94 15.61 -8.23 -6.51
CA VAL A 94 15.82 -6.78 -6.57
C VAL A 94 15.03 -6.07 -5.46
N PHE A 95 13.77 -6.47 -5.24
CA PHE A 95 12.95 -5.98 -4.14
C PHE A 95 13.62 -6.20 -2.77
N MET A 96 14.07 -7.42 -2.50
CA MET A 96 14.71 -7.77 -1.22
C MET A 96 16.03 -7.04 -1.03
N ALA A 97 16.80 -6.81 -2.10
CA ALA A 97 18.02 -6.03 -2.06
C ALA A 97 17.74 -4.55 -1.74
N ALA A 98 16.78 -3.94 -2.41
CA ALA A 98 16.36 -2.56 -2.16
C ALA A 98 15.83 -2.38 -0.73
N TRP A 99 15.05 -3.34 -0.23
CA TRP A 99 14.53 -3.30 1.14
C TRP A 99 15.62 -3.39 2.20
N LYS A 100 16.63 -4.25 1.99
CA LYS A 100 17.76 -4.38 2.93
C LYS A 100 18.68 -3.16 2.95
N ALA A 101 18.64 -2.34 1.90
CA ALA A 101 19.46 -1.14 1.76
C ALA A 101 18.78 0.14 2.30
N MET A 102 17.47 0.09 2.58
CA MET A 102 16.75 1.12 3.36
C MET A 102 17.12 1.04 4.84
#